data_AF-A0AAW8TPI1-F1
#
_entry.id   AF-A0AAW8TPI1-F1
#
_cell.length_a   1.000
_cell.length_b   1.000
_cell.length_c   1.000
_cell.angle_alpha   90.00
_cell.angle_beta   90.00
_cell.angle_gamma   90.00
#
_symmetry.space_group_name_H-M   'P 1'
#
loop_
_entity.id
_entity.type
_entity.pdbx_description
1 polymer ?
#
loop_
_entity_poly.entity_id
_entity_poly.type
_entity_poly.pdbx_seq_one_letter_code
_entity_poly.pdbx_strand_id
1 'polypeptide(L)'
;MNKGSKYKSGQRPTFRIWDNEKNDWFEPTYEGWDGKIEELLLSPTGDLAMRTFTDFKCESVFPERFEIVLDEPQKVKVPELPSKIAKYLEWAKEEQFDFTEDYNMISWEDLRKFGGDDTEYLQMWFFDNDQKENERRHILFLQAYTDGYEVEEEQLYQVIINGDYLIKLFDNRNDHKFVGKEDLVIWLPSGYQLTEAEIKAIDERYWPFAVPAEKV
;
A
#
# COMPACT_ATOMS: atom_id res chain seq x y z
N MET A 1 25.85 1.95 22.07
CA MET A 1 24.54 1.32 21.77
C MET A 1 23.52 2.43 21.59
N ASN A 2 23.38 2.94 20.36
CA ASN A 2 22.37 3.96 20.06
C ASN A 2 21.07 3.25 19.70
N LYS A 3 20.03 3.45 20.52
CA LYS A 3 18.66 3.07 20.14
C LYS A 3 18.26 4.02 19.02
N GLY A 4 18.16 3.47 17.79
CA GLY A 4 17.75 4.23 16.61
C GLY A 4 16.44 4.97 16.86
N SER A 5 16.40 6.23 16.43
CA SER A 5 15.19 7.05 16.40
C SER A 5 14.04 6.26 15.79
N LYS A 6 12.92 6.13 16.51
CA LYS A 6 11.68 5.48 16.03
C LYS A 6 10.92 6.32 14.98
N TYR A 7 11.46 7.46 14.56
CA TYR A 7 10.78 8.41 13.70
C TYR A 7 11.38 8.40 12.30
N LYS A 8 10.57 8.02 11.29
CA LYS A 8 10.92 8.17 9.86
C LYS A 8 11.03 9.67 9.53
N SER A 9 12.02 10.08 8.74
CA SER A 9 12.21 11.47 8.33
C SER A 9 10.99 11.97 7.53
N GLY A 10 10.30 13.00 8.02
CA GLY A 10 9.21 13.66 7.30
C GLY A 10 7.86 13.64 8.00
N GLN A 11 7.61 12.69 8.91
CA GLN A 11 6.43 12.74 9.79
C GLN A 11 6.70 13.68 10.96
N ARG A 12 6.07 14.86 10.96
CA ARG A 12 6.07 15.73 12.14
C ARG A 12 5.17 15.07 13.19
N PRO A 13 5.65 14.88 14.43
CA PRO A 13 4.78 14.41 15.51
C PRO A 13 3.64 15.40 15.68
N THR A 14 2.40 14.90 15.63
CA THR A 14 1.23 15.65 16.01
C THR A 14 1.01 15.48 17.51
N PHE A 15 0.85 16.60 18.21
CA PHE A 15 0.61 16.63 19.64
C PHE A 15 -0.75 17.28 19.91
N ARG A 16 -1.45 16.78 20.92
CA ARG A 16 -2.63 17.41 21.49
C ARG A 16 -2.35 17.75 22.95
N ILE A 17 -3.00 18.80 23.43
CA ILE A 17 -2.84 19.26 24.81
C ILE A 17 -4.16 18.97 25.53
N TRP A 18 -4.07 18.23 26.62
CA TRP A 18 -5.19 17.94 27.51
C TRP A 18 -5.19 18.95 28.66
N ASP A 19 -6.34 19.57 28.96
CA ASP A 19 -6.49 20.48 30.12
C ASP A 19 -7.17 19.71 31.27
N ASN A 20 -6.40 19.39 32.31
CA ASN A 20 -6.87 18.67 33.50
C ASN A 20 -7.86 19.47 34.35
N GLU A 21 -7.86 20.81 34.27
CA GLU A 21 -8.83 21.65 34.99
C GLU A 21 -10.20 21.60 34.31
N LYS A 22 -10.21 21.70 32.98
CA LYS A 22 -11.45 21.62 32.19
C LYS A 22 -11.89 20.19 31.91
N ASN A 23 -10.99 19.23 32.10
CA ASN A 23 -11.16 17.81 31.78
C ASN A 23 -11.60 17.61 30.32
N ASP A 24 -10.95 18.33 29.41
CA ASP A 24 -11.24 18.32 27.98
C ASP A 24 -9.95 18.63 27.18
N TRP A 25 -9.96 18.33 25.89
CA TRP A 25 -8.88 18.74 24.99
C TRP A 25 -8.82 20.26 24.90
N PHE A 26 -7.61 20.81 24.92
CA PHE A 26 -7.41 22.23 24.71
C PHE A 26 -7.77 22.58 23.27
N GLU A 27 -9.02 23.01 23.08
CA GLU A 27 -9.48 23.66 21.87
C GLU A 27 -9.42 25.20 22.08
N PRO A 28 -8.90 26.01 21.13
CA PRO A 28 -8.48 25.60 19.79
C PRO A 28 -7.25 26.26 19.16
N THR A 29 -6.58 25.47 18.34
CA THR A 29 -5.50 25.86 17.41
C THR A 29 -5.89 26.96 16.40
N TYR A 30 -7.15 27.38 16.32
CA TYR A 30 -7.63 28.52 15.51
C TYR A 30 -7.62 29.89 16.23
N GLU A 31 -7.41 29.97 17.55
CA GLU A 31 -7.34 31.27 18.26
C GLU A 31 -6.07 32.09 17.98
N GLY A 32 -5.06 31.49 17.33
CA GLY A 32 -3.92 32.23 16.80
C GLY A 32 -4.30 33.17 15.65
N TRP A 33 -5.31 32.82 14.85
CA TRP A 33 -5.83 33.67 13.77
C TRP A 33 -6.71 34.82 14.28
N ASP A 34 -7.31 34.67 15.46
CA ASP A 34 -8.13 35.68 16.14
C ASP A 34 -7.28 36.63 17.03
N GLY A 35 -5.95 36.49 17.00
CA GLY A 35 -5.00 37.34 17.75
C GLY A 35 -5.01 37.13 19.27
N LYS A 36 -5.65 36.07 19.75
CA LYS A 36 -5.75 35.76 21.19
C LYS A 36 -4.55 34.99 21.72
N ILE A 37 -3.89 34.21 20.87
CA ILE A 37 -2.68 33.44 21.20
C ILE A 37 -1.59 33.82 20.19
N GLU A 38 -0.49 34.41 20.66
CA GLU A 38 0.66 34.76 19.80
C GLU A 38 1.64 33.58 19.69
N GLU A 39 1.88 32.90 20.81
CA GLU A 39 2.94 31.89 20.88
C GLU A 39 2.62 30.83 21.93
N LEU A 40 2.84 29.57 21.56
CA LEU A 40 2.86 28.45 22.49
C LEU A 40 4.26 27.83 22.43
N LEU A 41 5.01 27.97 23.52
CA LEU A 41 6.41 27.56 23.63
C LEU A 41 6.51 26.31 24.49
N LEU A 42 7.20 25.30 23.97
CA LEU A 42 7.60 24.12 24.72
C LEU A 42 9.09 24.22 25.05
N SER A 43 9.45 24.25 26.33
CA SER A 43 10.84 24.21 26.74
C SER A 43 11.39 22.77 26.70
N PRO A 44 12.71 22.57 26.50
CA PRO A 44 13.34 21.26 26.63
C PRO A 44 13.22 20.64 28.04
N THR A 45 12.88 21.45 29.05
CA THR A 45 12.61 21.02 30.42
C THR A 45 11.16 20.54 30.62
N GLY A 46 10.31 20.67 29.59
CA GLY A 46 8.92 20.23 29.60
C GLY A 46 7.92 21.30 30.02
N ASP A 47 8.35 22.56 30.16
CA ASP A 47 7.48 23.67 30.53
C ASP A 47 6.76 24.22 29.31
N LEU A 48 5.45 24.37 29.42
CA LEU A 48 4.61 25.09 28.47
C LEU A 48 4.54 26.56 28.87
N ALA A 49 4.83 27.44 27.93
CA ALA A 49 4.59 28.87 28.08
C ALA A 49 3.60 29.33 27.02
N MET A 50 2.58 30.06 27.44
CA MET A 50 1.59 30.66 26.56
C MET A 50 1.75 32.17 26.58
N ARG A 51 1.88 32.74 25.38
CA ARG A 51 1.89 34.18 25.17
C ARG A 51 0.62 34.61 24.46
N THR A 52 -0.11 35.53 25.06
CA THR A 52 -1.21 36.26 24.43
C THR A 52 -0.76 37.69 24.13
N PHE A 53 -1.55 38.46 23.37
CA PHE A 53 -1.25 39.87 23.08
C PHE A 53 -1.13 40.75 24.34
N THR A 54 -1.73 40.31 25.46
CA THR A 54 -1.86 41.09 26.69
C THR A 54 -1.11 40.52 27.89
N ASP A 55 -0.73 39.24 27.85
CA ASP A 55 -0.23 38.53 29.03
C ASP A 55 0.73 37.38 28.66
N PHE A 56 1.69 37.11 29.54
CA PHE A 56 2.60 35.98 29.43
C PHE A 56 2.36 35.04 30.60
N LYS A 57 1.87 33.84 30.31
CA LYS A 57 1.54 32.82 31.31
C LYS A 57 2.53 31.67 31.21
N CYS A 58 3.36 31.54 32.25
CA CYS A 58 4.34 30.45 32.39
C CYS A 58 3.74 29.32 33.24
N GLU A 59 3.92 28.06 32.82
CA GLU A 59 3.47 26.86 33.55
C GLU A 59 3.99 26.74 34.98
N SER A 60 5.06 27.47 35.35
CA SER A 60 5.50 27.53 36.75
C SER A 60 4.41 28.03 37.71
N VAL A 61 3.33 28.65 37.20
CA VAL A 61 2.18 29.13 37.99
C VAL A 61 1.07 28.07 38.13
N PHE A 62 1.00 27.07 37.24
CA PHE A 62 -0.03 26.02 37.25
C PHE A 62 0.57 24.65 36.90
N PRO A 63 1.40 24.07 37.79
CA PRO A 63 1.92 22.72 37.58
C PRO A 63 0.76 21.72 37.40
N GLU A 64 0.93 20.76 36.48
CA GLU A 64 -0.01 19.65 36.18
C GLU A 64 -1.32 20.02 35.46
N ARG A 65 -1.54 21.29 35.10
CA ARG A 65 -2.76 21.71 34.40
C ARG A 65 -2.85 21.14 32.99
N PHE A 66 -1.75 21.16 32.24
CA PHE A 66 -1.73 20.70 30.85
C PHE A 66 -0.91 19.42 30.72
N GLU A 67 -1.45 18.43 30.02
CA GLU A 67 -0.75 17.19 29.69
C GLU A 67 -0.60 17.08 28.16
N ILE A 68 0.62 16.80 27.71
CA ILE A 68 0.89 16.59 26.29
C ILE A 68 0.63 15.13 25.98
N VAL A 69 -0.36 14.89 25.12
CA VAL A 69 -0.63 13.57 24.60
C VAL A 69 -0.02 13.51 23.20
N LEU A 70 1.01 12.67 23.07
CA LEU A 70 1.54 12.30 21.77
C LEU A 70 0.52 11.37 21.12
N ASP A 71 -0.04 11.76 19.99
CA ASP A 71 -0.89 10.85 19.23
C ASP A 71 -0.04 9.68 18.77
N GLU A 72 -0.50 8.46 19.03
CA GLU A 72 0.11 7.28 18.42
C GLU A 72 0.11 7.50 16.90
N PRO A 73 1.24 7.24 16.21
CA PRO A 73 1.30 7.42 14.76
C PRO A 73 0.16 6.60 14.16
N GLN A 74 -0.75 7.27 13.44
CA GLN A 74 -1.83 6.57 12.77
C GLN A 74 -1.21 5.46 11.93
N LYS A 75 -1.51 4.19 12.27
CA LYS A 75 -1.07 3.04 11.48
C LYS A 75 -1.61 3.26 10.08
N VAL A 76 -0.73 3.64 9.16
CA VAL A 76 -1.05 3.79 7.75
C VAL A 76 -1.64 2.46 7.31
N LYS A 77 -2.88 2.47 6.81
CA LYS A 77 -3.48 1.27 6.23
C LYS A 77 -2.55 0.83 5.10
N VAL A 78 -1.98 -0.36 5.26
CA VAL A 78 -1.04 -0.93 4.32
C VAL A 78 -1.76 -1.14 2.97
N PRO A 79 -1.18 -0.73 1.84
CA PRO A 79 -1.79 -0.92 0.53
C PRO A 79 -1.90 -2.42 0.18
N GLU A 80 -3.07 -2.82 -0.33
CA GLU A 80 -3.28 -4.13 -0.95
C GLU A 80 -2.76 -4.09 -2.39
N LEU A 81 -1.87 -5.02 -2.74
CA LEU A 81 -1.31 -5.15 -4.08
C LEU A 81 -1.63 -6.52 -4.69
N PRO A 82 -1.95 -6.59 -5.98
CA PRO A 82 -2.07 -7.86 -6.67
C PRO A 82 -0.75 -8.64 -6.60
N SER A 83 -0.84 -9.98 -6.51
CA SER A 83 0.30 -10.90 -6.41
C SER A 83 1.41 -10.65 -7.46
N LYS A 84 1.02 -10.37 -8.71
CA LYS A 84 1.96 -10.06 -9.80
C LYS A 84 2.69 -8.72 -9.60
N ILE A 85 2.02 -7.72 -9.02
CA ILE A 85 2.63 -6.43 -8.69
C ILE A 85 3.58 -6.57 -7.49
N ALA A 86 3.17 -7.33 -6.48
CA ALA A 86 4.03 -7.65 -5.34
C ALA A 86 5.32 -8.36 -5.78
N LYS A 87 5.23 -9.33 -6.70
CA LYS A 87 6.39 -10.00 -7.29
C LYS A 87 7.35 -9.03 -7.98
N TYR A 88 6.82 -8.08 -8.77
CA TYR A 88 7.63 -7.04 -9.40
C TYR A 88 8.27 -6.11 -8.38
N LEU A 89 7.55 -5.76 -7.31
CA LEU A 89 8.05 -4.90 -6.23
C LEU A 89 9.24 -5.53 -5.50
N GLU A 90 9.18 -6.84 -5.18
CA GLU A 90 10.31 -7.54 -4.58
C GLU A 90 11.52 -7.60 -5.50
N TRP A 91 11.32 -7.89 -6.79
CA TRP A 91 12.40 -7.80 -7.78
C TRP A 91 13.02 -6.39 -7.84
N ALA A 92 12.20 -5.34 -7.82
CA ALA A 92 12.70 -3.96 -7.82
C ALA A 92 13.54 -3.63 -6.57
N LYS A 93 13.20 -4.19 -5.41
CA LYS A 93 14.03 -4.07 -4.19
C LYS A 93 15.36 -4.80 -4.34
N GLU A 94 15.35 -6.00 -4.90
CA GLU A 94 16.56 -6.81 -5.13
C GLU A 94 17.53 -6.11 -6.09
N GLU A 95 17.00 -5.55 -7.18
CA GLU A 95 17.75 -4.73 -8.14
C GLU A 95 18.15 -3.34 -7.59
N GLN A 96 17.77 -3.05 -6.35
CA GLN A 96 18.02 -1.77 -5.67
C GLN A 96 17.54 -0.58 -6.51
N PHE A 97 16.36 -0.72 -7.10
CA PHE A 97 15.81 0.30 -7.97
C PHE A 97 15.61 1.59 -7.19
N ASP A 98 16.22 2.66 -7.69
CA ASP A 98 16.12 3.98 -7.10
C ASP A 98 14.94 4.73 -7.71
N PHE A 99 13.84 4.76 -6.98
CA PHE A 99 12.64 5.52 -7.35
C PHE A 99 12.72 6.99 -6.91
N THR A 100 13.86 7.50 -6.42
CA THR A 100 13.98 8.83 -5.81
C THR A 100 14.44 9.96 -6.75
N GLU A 101 14.83 9.66 -7.99
CA GLU A 101 15.21 10.69 -8.98
C GLU A 101 14.19 10.91 -10.11
N ASP A 102 13.90 12.20 -10.32
CA ASP A 102 13.19 12.95 -11.37
C ASP A 102 11.82 12.54 -11.91
N TYR A 103 11.36 11.30 -11.83
CA TYR A 103 9.94 10.97 -12.02
C TYR A 103 9.65 9.69 -11.26
N ASN A 104 8.85 9.80 -10.19
CA ASN A 104 8.26 8.72 -9.39
C ASN A 104 7.34 7.77 -10.22
N MET A 105 7.69 7.49 -11.47
CA MET A 105 6.92 6.69 -12.42
C MET A 105 7.78 5.54 -12.91
N ILE A 106 7.20 4.35 -12.88
CA ILE A 106 7.80 3.18 -13.52
C ILE A 106 7.79 3.43 -15.02
N SER A 107 8.92 3.22 -15.70
CA SER A 107 8.98 3.35 -17.15
C SER A 107 8.74 2.02 -17.87
N TRP A 108 8.45 2.11 -19.17
CA TRP A 108 8.33 0.93 -20.03
C TRP A 108 9.65 0.15 -20.08
N GLU A 109 10.78 0.84 -20.04
CA GLU A 109 12.12 0.25 -19.95
C GLU A 109 12.31 -0.55 -18.65
N ASP A 110 11.76 -0.08 -17.52
CA ASP A 110 11.89 -0.78 -16.24
C ASP A 110 11.06 -2.04 -16.19
N LEU A 111 9.86 -2.02 -16.76
CA LEU A 111 9.05 -3.24 -16.94
C LEU A 111 9.75 -4.24 -17.86
N ARG A 112 10.46 -3.76 -18.89
CA ARG A 112 11.19 -4.62 -19.82
C ARG A 112 12.43 -5.28 -19.18
N LYS A 113 13.05 -4.63 -18.19
CA LYS A 113 14.18 -5.19 -17.43
C LYS A 113 13.75 -6.37 -16.55
N PHE A 114 12.53 -6.34 -16.01
CA PHE A 114 11.98 -7.47 -15.26
C PHE A 114 11.97 -8.74 -16.12
N GLY A 115 11.43 -8.64 -17.33
CA GLY A 115 11.44 -9.72 -18.31
C GLY A 115 10.57 -10.92 -17.91
N GLY A 116 9.73 -11.40 -18.82
CA GLY A 116 8.94 -12.62 -18.63
C GLY A 116 7.46 -12.43 -18.93
N ASP A 117 6.70 -13.50 -18.72
CA ASP A 117 5.29 -13.62 -19.14
C ASP A 117 4.37 -12.60 -18.45
N ASP A 118 4.76 -12.09 -17.28
CA ASP A 118 3.98 -11.10 -16.52
C ASP A 118 4.14 -9.65 -17.05
N THR A 119 5.05 -9.39 -18.00
CA THR A 119 5.36 -8.02 -18.48
C THR A 119 4.14 -7.30 -19.03
N GLU A 120 3.28 -8.01 -19.76
CA GLU A 120 2.05 -7.45 -20.34
C GLU A 120 1.04 -7.08 -19.26
N TYR A 121 0.88 -7.93 -18.24
CA TYR A 121 0.04 -7.63 -17.09
C TYR A 121 0.54 -6.37 -16.36
N LEU A 122 1.85 -6.25 -16.13
CA LEU A 122 2.44 -5.06 -15.51
C LEU A 122 2.17 -3.80 -16.35
N GLN A 123 2.34 -3.87 -17.67
CA GLN A 123 2.05 -2.76 -18.57
C GLN A 123 0.58 -2.36 -18.50
N MET A 124 -0.33 -3.32 -18.55
CA MET A 124 -1.76 -3.06 -18.42
C MET A 124 -2.10 -2.44 -17.06
N TRP A 125 -1.48 -2.92 -15.99
CA TRP A 125 -1.74 -2.42 -14.66
C TRP A 125 -1.29 -0.96 -14.49
N PHE A 126 -0.11 -0.59 -15.00
CA PHE A 126 0.44 0.77 -14.87
C PHE A 126 -0.09 1.77 -15.90
N PHE A 127 -0.47 1.33 -17.11
CA PHE A 127 -0.67 2.23 -18.25
C PHE A 127 -2.02 2.08 -18.99
N ASP A 128 -2.78 0.99 -18.83
CA ASP A 128 -3.99 0.73 -19.63
C ASP A 128 -5.28 1.32 -19.03
N ASN A 129 -5.17 2.25 -18.07
CA ASN A 129 -6.31 2.97 -17.50
C ASN A 129 -6.26 4.46 -17.89
N ASP A 130 -7.23 5.23 -17.41
CA ASP A 130 -7.16 6.68 -17.53
C ASP A 130 -5.97 7.25 -16.75
N GLN A 131 -5.51 8.43 -17.16
CA GLN A 131 -4.32 9.06 -16.58
C GLN A 131 -4.37 9.17 -15.05
N LYS A 132 -5.53 9.47 -14.47
CA LYS A 132 -5.68 9.66 -13.03
C LYS A 132 -5.56 8.32 -12.29
N GLU A 133 -6.13 7.26 -12.84
CA GLU A 133 -5.99 5.91 -12.26
C GLU A 133 -4.57 5.37 -12.42
N ASN A 134 -3.89 5.62 -13.54
CA ASN A 134 -2.48 5.27 -13.71
C ASN A 134 -1.58 6.00 -12.69
N GLU A 135 -1.79 7.31 -12.49
CA GLU A 135 -1.08 8.09 -11.46
C GLU A 135 -1.33 7.53 -10.05
N ARG A 136 -2.58 7.18 -9.74
CA ARG A 136 -2.95 6.55 -8.46
C ARG A 136 -2.20 5.23 -8.24
N ARG A 137 -2.12 4.37 -9.26
CA ARG A 137 -1.44 3.06 -9.16
C ARG A 137 0.07 3.19 -8.98
N HIS A 138 0.69 4.18 -9.62
CA HIS A 138 2.08 4.53 -9.35
C HIS A 138 2.31 4.96 -7.90
N ILE A 139 1.44 5.83 -7.37
CA ILE A 139 1.50 6.25 -5.96
C ILE A 139 1.32 5.05 -5.03
N LEU A 140 0.37 4.16 -5.34
CA LEU A 140 0.10 2.95 -4.57
C LEU A 140 1.33 2.03 -4.52
N PHE A 141 1.99 1.82 -5.67
CA PHE A 141 3.21 1.02 -5.76
C PHE A 141 4.35 1.62 -4.94
N LEU A 142 4.56 2.92 -5.00
CA LEU A 142 5.61 3.60 -4.23
C LEU A 142 5.34 3.55 -2.73
N GLN A 143 4.09 3.77 -2.31
CA GLN A 143 3.68 3.60 -0.93
C GLN A 143 3.94 2.18 -0.43
N ALA A 144 3.63 1.17 -1.25
CA ALA A 144 3.94 -0.23 -0.93
C ALA A 144 5.44 -0.48 -0.79
N TYR A 145 6.26 0.16 -1.64
CA TYR A 145 7.72 0.06 -1.59
C TYR A 145 8.30 0.66 -0.30
N THR A 146 7.77 1.78 0.18
CA THR A 146 8.29 2.50 1.35
C THR A 146 7.68 2.09 2.69
N ASP A 147 6.40 1.73 2.70
CA ASP A 147 5.60 1.51 3.91
C ASP A 147 5.17 0.04 4.10
N GLY A 148 5.44 -0.82 3.12
CA GLY A 148 5.04 -2.23 3.11
C GLY A 148 3.69 -2.42 2.40
N TYR A 149 3.32 -3.68 2.14
CA TYR A 149 2.08 -4.03 1.43
C TYR A 149 1.49 -5.35 1.97
N GLU A 150 0.19 -5.54 1.77
CA GLU A 150 -0.48 -6.83 1.88
C GLU A 150 -0.73 -7.36 0.46
N VAL A 151 -0.55 -8.66 0.26
CA VAL A 151 -0.77 -9.27 -1.07
C VAL A 151 -2.23 -9.69 -1.17
N GLU A 152 -2.93 -9.12 -2.14
CA GLU A 152 -4.19 -9.70 -2.60
C GLU A 152 -3.84 -10.97 -3.35
N GLU A 153 -3.98 -12.11 -2.68
CA GLU A 153 -3.77 -13.41 -3.28
C GLU A 153 -4.91 -13.69 -4.25
N GLU A 154 -4.66 -13.43 -5.53
CA GLU A 154 -5.56 -13.79 -6.62
C GLU A 154 -5.75 -15.32 -6.61
N GLN A 155 -6.92 -15.78 -6.15
CA GLN A 155 -7.23 -17.20 -6.04
C GLN A 155 -7.23 -17.83 -7.44
N LEU A 156 -6.33 -18.79 -7.66
CA LEU A 156 -6.29 -19.57 -8.88
C LEU A 156 -7.24 -20.76 -8.80
N TYR A 157 -7.77 -21.15 -9.95
CA TYR A 157 -8.71 -22.24 -10.11
C TYR A 157 -8.27 -23.19 -11.23
N GLN A 158 -8.62 -24.46 -11.07
CA GLN A 158 -8.51 -25.48 -12.11
C GLN A 158 -9.92 -25.86 -12.55
N VAL A 159 -10.18 -25.83 -13.85
CA VAL A 159 -11.48 -26.26 -14.40
C VAL A 159 -11.37 -27.71 -14.84
N ILE A 160 -12.22 -28.57 -14.28
CA ILE A 160 -12.22 -30.01 -14.56
C ILE A 160 -13.57 -30.42 -15.13
N ILE A 161 -13.60 -30.90 -16.37
CA ILE A 161 -14.81 -31.37 -17.06
C ILE A 161 -14.58 -32.79 -17.53
N ASN A 162 -15.43 -33.72 -17.09
CA ASN A 162 -15.32 -35.16 -17.40
C ASN A 162 -13.95 -35.80 -17.07
N GLY A 163 -13.20 -35.23 -16.13
CA GLY A 163 -11.87 -35.70 -15.76
C GLY A 163 -10.71 -35.06 -16.55
N ASP A 164 -11.03 -34.23 -17.54
CA ASP A 164 -10.05 -33.46 -18.29
C ASP A 164 -9.93 -32.03 -17.74
N TYR A 165 -8.70 -31.52 -17.77
CA TYR A 165 -8.34 -30.20 -17.28
C TYR A 165 -8.36 -29.18 -18.42
N LEU A 166 -8.94 -28.01 -18.16
CA LEU A 166 -8.86 -26.87 -19.06
C LEU A 166 -7.44 -26.30 -19.06
N ILE A 167 -6.83 -26.27 -20.23
CA ILE A 167 -5.52 -25.67 -20.48
C ILE A 167 -5.69 -24.45 -21.37
N LYS A 168 -5.15 -23.32 -20.94
CA LYS A 168 -4.94 -22.12 -21.77
C LYS A 168 -3.63 -22.29 -22.53
N LEU A 169 -3.70 -22.22 -23.86
CA LEU A 169 -2.55 -22.50 -24.73
C LEU A 169 -1.60 -21.30 -24.87
N PHE A 170 -2.15 -20.09 -24.81
CA PHE A 170 -1.41 -18.83 -24.94
C PHE A 170 -2.04 -17.76 -24.05
N ASP A 171 -1.22 -16.90 -23.45
CA ASP A 171 -1.73 -15.91 -22.48
C ASP A 171 -2.64 -14.84 -23.10
N ASN A 172 -2.43 -14.53 -24.38
CA ASN A 172 -3.08 -13.41 -25.07
C ASN A 172 -4.22 -13.85 -25.98
N ARG A 173 -4.66 -15.10 -25.89
CA ARG A 173 -5.75 -15.66 -26.68
C ARG A 173 -6.64 -16.55 -25.83
N ASN A 174 -7.90 -16.67 -26.25
CA ASN A 174 -8.85 -17.61 -25.65
C ASN A 174 -8.71 -19.04 -26.23
N ASP A 175 -7.56 -19.34 -26.85
CA ASP A 175 -7.24 -20.65 -27.38
C ASP A 175 -7.01 -21.61 -26.19
N HIS A 176 -7.85 -22.63 -26.09
CA HIS A 176 -7.84 -23.56 -24.98
C HIS A 176 -8.00 -25.01 -25.45
N LYS A 177 -7.59 -25.95 -24.61
CA LYS A 177 -7.74 -27.39 -24.85
C LYS A 177 -8.05 -28.11 -23.54
N PHE A 178 -8.82 -29.19 -23.63
CA PHE A 178 -8.96 -30.15 -22.53
C PHE A 178 -7.90 -31.25 -22.65
N VAL A 179 -7.20 -31.53 -21.56
CA VAL A 179 -6.19 -32.60 -21.49
C VAL A 179 -6.43 -33.49 -20.29
N GLY A 180 -6.12 -34.77 -20.42
CA GLY A 180 -6.21 -35.72 -19.32
C GLY A 180 -5.19 -35.40 -18.22
N LYS A 181 -5.43 -35.93 -17.01
CA LYS A 181 -4.54 -35.72 -15.87
C LYS A 181 -3.11 -36.18 -16.13
N GLU A 182 -2.91 -37.27 -16.87
CA GLU A 182 -1.57 -37.74 -17.25
C GLU A 182 -0.77 -36.73 -18.08
N ASP A 183 -1.45 -35.91 -18.90
CA ASP A 183 -0.79 -34.96 -19.80
C ASP A 183 -0.45 -33.64 -19.10
N LEU A 184 -0.99 -33.37 -17.90
CA LEU A 184 -0.70 -32.16 -17.12
C LEU A 184 0.79 -32.00 -16.80
N VAL A 185 1.54 -33.11 -16.72
CA VAL A 185 2.99 -33.08 -16.44
C VAL A 185 3.78 -32.33 -17.53
N ILE A 186 3.21 -32.20 -18.73
CA ILE A 186 3.82 -31.52 -19.88
C ILE A 186 3.53 -30.01 -19.84
N TRP A 187 2.59 -29.57 -18.99
CA TRP A 187 2.13 -28.19 -18.90
C TRP A 187 2.66 -27.51 -17.64
N LEU A 188 2.99 -26.23 -17.78
CA LEU A 188 3.30 -25.38 -16.62
C LEU A 188 2.01 -25.10 -15.83
N PRO A 189 2.10 -24.93 -14.49
CA PRO A 189 0.96 -24.56 -13.65
C PRO A 189 0.18 -23.34 -14.16
N SER A 190 0.87 -22.34 -14.71
CA SER A 190 0.25 -21.16 -15.33
C SER A 190 -0.71 -21.48 -16.48
N GLY A 191 -0.56 -22.61 -17.15
CA GLY A 191 -1.44 -23.03 -18.24
C GLY A 191 -2.77 -23.63 -17.77
N TYR A 192 -2.88 -24.08 -16.52
CA TYR A 192 -4.07 -24.79 -16.01
C TYR A 192 -4.58 -24.32 -14.64
N GLN A 193 -3.83 -23.46 -13.97
CA GLN A 193 -4.25 -22.70 -12.80
C GLN A 193 -4.56 -21.27 -13.27
N LEU A 194 -5.85 -20.99 -13.49
CA LEU A 194 -6.34 -19.77 -14.13
C LEU A 194 -7.11 -18.92 -13.12
N THR A 195 -7.14 -17.60 -13.33
CA THR A 195 -7.99 -16.70 -12.55
C THR A 195 -9.46 -16.83 -12.96
N GLU A 196 -10.38 -16.35 -12.11
CA GLU A 196 -11.82 -16.27 -12.46
C GLU A 196 -12.03 -15.48 -13.75
N ALA A 197 -11.31 -14.37 -13.93
CA ALA A 197 -11.40 -13.53 -15.11
C ALA A 197 -10.96 -14.28 -16.38
N GLU A 198 -9.87 -15.04 -16.31
CA GLU A 198 -9.37 -15.83 -17.45
C GLU A 198 -10.33 -16.96 -17.83
N ILE A 199 -10.89 -17.67 -16.85
CA ILE A 199 -11.88 -18.73 -17.10
C ILE A 199 -13.11 -18.15 -17.78
N LYS A 200 -13.63 -17.03 -17.27
CA LYS A 200 -14.79 -16.34 -17.85
C LYS A 200 -14.51 -15.76 -19.23
N ALA A 201 -13.28 -15.27 -19.47
CA ALA A 201 -12.85 -14.78 -20.77
C ALA A 201 -12.78 -15.90 -21.81
N ILE A 202 -12.36 -17.10 -21.43
CA ILE A 202 -12.42 -18.30 -22.28
C ILE A 202 -13.89 -18.67 -22.54
N ASP A 203 -14.64 -18.99 -21.48
CA ASP A 203 -16.08 -19.25 -21.51
C ASP A 203 -16.67 -19.26 -20.10
N GLU A 204 -17.66 -18.40 -19.83
CA GLU A 204 -18.33 -18.30 -18.52
C GLU A 204 -18.98 -19.64 -18.08
N ARG A 205 -19.33 -20.53 -19.02
CA ARG A 205 -19.92 -21.85 -18.71
C ARG A 205 -18.94 -22.81 -18.04
N TYR A 206 -17.65 -22.51 -18.07
CA TYR A 206 -16.63 -23.29 -17.37
C TYR A 206 -16.52 -22.96 -15.89
N TRP A 207 -16.98 -21.78 -15.47
CA TRP A 207 -16.91 -21.33 -14.09
C TRP A 207 -17.55 -22.26 -13.05
N PRO A 208 -18.74 -22.88 -13.29
CA PRO A 208 -19.32 -23.84 -12.35
C PRO A 208 -18.48 -25.10 -12.09
N PHE A 209 -17.49 -25.37 -12.95
CA PHE A 209 -16.58 -26.52 -12.85
C PHE A 209 -15.20 -26.12 -12.30
N ALA A 210 -15.02 -24.85 -11.92
CA ALA A 210 -13.78 -24.34 -11.34
C ALA A 210 -13.60 -24.82 -9.89
N VAL A 211 -12.46 -25.43 -9.61
CA VAL A 211 -12.05 -25.89 -8.29
C VAL A 211 -10.85 -25.06 -7.84
N PRO A 212 -10.83 -24.50 -6.62
CA PRO A 212 -9.67 -23.77 -6.11
C PRO A 212 -8.40 -24.62 -6.23
N ALA A 213 -7.37 -24.08 -6.86
CA ALA A 213 -6.07 -24.73 -6.92
C ALA A 213 -5.49 -24.75 -5.50
N GLU A 214 -5.23 -25.94 -4.95
CA GLU A 214 -4.49 -26.05 -3.70
C GLU A 214 -3.06 -25.49 -3.92
N LYS A 215 -2.60 -24.65 -2.99
CA LYS A 215 -1.22 -24.18 -2.96
C LYS A 215 -0.32 -25.40 -2.73
N VAL A 216 0.47 -25.77 -3.73
CA VAL A 216 1.50 -26.82 -3.63
C VAL A 216 2.73 -26.28 -2.96
#